data_AF-A0A2D2LY23-F1
#
_entry.id   AF-A0A2D2LY23-F1
#
_cell.length_a   1.000
_cell.length_b   1.000
_cell.length_c   1.000
_cell.angle_alpha   90.00
_cell.angle_beta   90.00
_cell.angle_gamma   90.00
#
_symmetry.space_group_name_H-M   'P 1'
#
loop_
_entity.id
_entity.type
_entity.pdbx_description
1 polymer ?
#
loop_
_entity_poly.entity_id
_entity_poly.type
_entity_poly.pdbx_seq_one_letter_code
_entity_poly.pdbx_strand_id
1 'polypeptide(L)'
;MSLKLVLSVLASACITVACQNKQPEQTSNTTAASANLETPDPKFSAAVAQTTASQTLTNQPALSVTSAKTLDLSHVHDINQDSDLSYLTPLFIAQTPRQMMEEEKLSLISTEYDNEADTFKKRELAVQLLPKVSQQIKTYQGTYLAKVPIINDQKTADQFLQQQNDKNLSPLSVNVFGIDTTRPYDFTTKTFAMSCEMDKFLSHGKYGGLGPFFGNKQSIQLDFLRHINDSTQYIVAPPQEKCELLVDDEAVAKKIEAARINNTLGGRGELYVQITADENQLKAKPLQATVSYLDTQTNETLATKTFHW
;
A
#
# COMPACT_ATOMS: atom_id res chain seq x y z
N MET A 1 16.87 45.37 31.18
CA MET A 1 15.47 44.90 31.26
C MET A 1 15.51 43.42 30.95
N SER A 2 15.31 42.61 31.97
CA SER A 2 16.00 41.32 32.13
C SER A 2 15.12 40.12 31.79
N LEU A 3 15.73 39.17 31.08
CA LEU A 3 15.24 37.86 30.72
C LEU A 3 14.98 37.01 31.98
N LYS A 4 13.77 36.46 32.15
CA LYS A 4 13.46 35.48 33.20
C LYS A 4 13.34 34.09 32.58
N LEU A 5 14.40 33.31 32.78
CA LEU A 5 14.48 31.87 32.60
C LEU A 5 13.85 31.22 33.84
N VAL A 6 12.88 30.31 33.67
CA VAL A 6 12.35 29.48 34.76
C VAL A 6 12.77 28.04 34.50
N LEU A 7 13.78 27.60 35.26
CA LEU A 7 14.20 26.21 35.38
C LEU A 7 13.37 25.55 36.49
N SER A 8 12.56 24.54 36.16
CA SER A 8 11.91 23.68 37.15
C SER A 8 12.64 22.35 37.24
N VAL A 9 13.39 22.19 38.32
CA VAL A 9 13.99 20.93 38.77
C VAL A 9 12.90 20.12 39.48
N LEU A 10 12.59 18.90 39.04
CA LEU A 10 11.91 17.91 39.87
C LEU A 10 12.74 16.62 39.92
N ALA A 11 13.14 16.28 41.14
CA ALA A 11 13.83 15.06 41.51
C ALA A 11 12.86 13.87 41.49
N SER A 12 13.17 12.83 40.72
CA SER A 12 12.57 11.51 40.87
C SER A 12 13.45 10.65 41.78
N ALA A 13 12.96 10.44 43.00
CA ALA A 13 13.51 9.47 43.94
C ALA A 13 13.23 8.03 43.47
N CYS A 14 14.26 7.19 43.50
CA CYS A 14 14.15 5.74 43.33
C CYS A 14 13.39 5.10 44.49
N ILE A 15 12.45 4.21 44.19
CA ILE A 15 12.01 3.16 45.12
C ILE A 15 12.02 1.84 44.35
N THR A 16 13.02 1.02 44.64
CA THR A 16 13.09 -0.40 44.30
C THR A 16 12.29 -1.19 45.33
N VAL A 17 11.33 -2.01 44.90
CA VAL A 17 10.77 -3.09 45.73
C VAL A 17 10.97 -4.40 44.97
N ALA A 18 11.88 -5.21 45.51
CA ALA A 18 12.08 -6.59 45.14
C ALA A 18 11.07 -7.47 45.90
N CYS A 19 10.37 -8.34 45.18
CA CYS A 19 9.82 -9.57 45.75
C CYS A 19 10.44 -10.77 45.04
N GLN A 20 11.33 -11.43 45.78
CA GLN A 20 11.79 -12.79 45.52
C GLN A 20 10.59 -13.75 45.59
N ASN A 21 10.54 -14.72 44.68
CA ASN A 21 10.06 -16.04 45.08
C ASN A 21 10.85 -17.14 44.38
N LYS A 22 11.14 -18.17 45.18
CA LYS A 22 12.16 -19.19 45.01
C LYS A 22 11.86 -20.20 43.89
N GLN A 23 12.96 -20.66 43.29
CA GLN A 23 13.12 -21.89 42.50
C GLN A 23 12.66 -23.15 43.28
N PRO A 24 12.48 -24.27 42.57
CA PRO A 24 13.47 -25.35 42.76
C PRO A 24 14.12 -25.83 41.46
N GLU A 25 15.37 -26.22 41.64
CA GLU A 25 16.27 -26.87 40.70
C GLU A 25 15.74 -28.21 40.16
N GLN A 26 16.09 -28.51 38.91
CA GLN A 26 16.60 -29.84 38.56
C GLN A 26 17.64 -29.72 37.43
N THR A 27 18.90 -29.79 37.83
CA THR A 27 20.05 -30.17 37.01
C THR A 27 20.10 -31.69 36.83
N SER A 28 20.48 -32.17 35.64
CA SER A 28 21.58 -33.14 35.47
C SER A 28 21.83 -33.50 33.99
N ASN A 29 23.00 -33.06 33.51
CA ASN A 29 24.11 -33.84 32.91
C ASN A 29 23.87 -34.76 31.68
N THR A 30 24.54 -34.45 30.55
CA THR A 30 25.83 -35.01 30.05
C THR A 30 25.64 -36.43 29.46
N THR A 31 26.00 -36.77 28.21
CA THR A 31 27.38 -36.96 27.72
C THR A 31 27.37 -37.35 26.22
N ALA A 32 28.46 -37.02 25.54
CA ALA A 32 28.82 -37.24 24.14
C ALA A 32 28.97 -38.71 23.68
N ALA A 33 28.97 -38.94 22.34
CA ALA A 33 29.95 -39.78 21.62
C ALA A 33 29.79 -39.72 20.07
N SER A 34 30.81 -39.12 19.42
CA SER A 34 31.64 -39.52 18.27
C SER A 34 31.17 -40.33 17.04
N ALA A 35 31.75 -39.90 15.88
CA ALA A 35 32.29 -40.64 14.70
C ALA A 35 31.29 -41.21 13.67
N ASN A 36 31.47 -41.22 12.33
CA ASN A 36 32.57 -41.02 11.36
C ASN A 36 31.95 -40.66 9.96
N LEU A 37 32.57 -39.86 9.08
CA LEU A 37 33.32 -40.27 7.85
C LEU A 37 32.55 -41.30 6.97
N GLU A 38 32.17 -41.09 5.70
CA GLU A 38 32.97 -40.84 4.48
C GLU A 38 32.05 -40.49 3.28
N THR A 39 32.51 -39.61 2.39
CA THR A 39 32.09 -39.51 0.97
C THR A 39 32.73 -40.64 0.13
N PRO A 40 32.15 -41.02 -1.02
CA PRO A 40 32.77 -40.56 -2.26
C PRO A 40 31.78 -40.14 -3.36
N ASP A 41 32.38 -39.41 -4.28
CA ASP A 41 31.87 -38.54 -5.33
C ASP A 41 31.71 -39.31 -6.68
N PRO A 42 31.68 -38.69 -7.88
CA PRO A 42 30.51 -38.48 -8.72
C PRO A 42 30.49 -39.30 -10.03
N LYS A 43 29.37 -39.29 -10.77
CA LYS A 43 29.35 -39.67 -12.20
C LYS A 43 28.66 -38.61 -13.06
N PHE A 44 29.48 -37.83 -13.75
CA PHE A 44 29.15 -37.17 -15.00
C PHE A 44 28.99 -38.20 -16.13
N SER A 45 28.02 -38.01 -17.00
CA SER A 45 28.11 -38.46 -18.39
C SER A 45 27.51 -37.41 -19.31
N ALA A 46 28.35 -37.01 -20.24
CA ALA A 46 28.11 -36.02 -21.27
C ALA A 46 27.14 -36.53 -22.33
N ALA A 47 26.36 -35.61 -22.89
CA ALA A 47 25.86 -35.73 -24.25
C ALA A 47 26.01 -34.37 -24.93
N VAL A 48 27.04 -34.29 -25.77
CA VAL A 48 27.29 -33.21 -26.72
C VAL A 48 26.31 -33.40 -27.88
N ALA A 49 25.56 -32.35 -28.21
CA ALA A 49 24.96 -32.20 -29.53
C ALA A 49 25.09 -30.74 -29.97
N GLN A 50 26.08 -30.49 -30.82
CA GLN A 50 26.15 -29.32 -31.67
C GLN A 50 25.15 -29.49 -32.80
N THR A 51 24.24 -28.54 -32.97
CA THR A 51 23.59 -28.28 -34.26
C THR A 51 23.56 -26.78 -34.51
N THR A 52 24.40 -26.37 -35.44
CA THR A 52 24.43 -25.05 -36.05
C THR A 52 23.21 -24.90 -36.96
N ALA A 53 22.36 -23.92 -36.69
CA ALA A 53 21.45 -23.36 -37.69
C ALA A 53 21.17 -21.89 -37.35
N SER A 54 21.82 -20.99 -38.10
CA SER A 54 21.37 -19.62 -38.24
C SER A 54 20.16 -19.59 -39.18
N GLN A 55 19.05 -18.99 -38.76
CA GLN A 55 18.30 -18.01 -39.56
C GLN A 55 17.01 -17.53 -38.87
N THR A 56 16.82 -16.21 -38.99
CA THR A 56 15.56 -15.43 -38.99
C THR A 56 14.81 -15.18 -37.67
N LEU A 57 14.95 -13.94 -37.20
CA LEU A 57 13.93 -13.17 -36.48
C LEU A 57 12.56 -13.34 -37.15
N THR A 58 11.58 -13.85 -36.42
CA THR A 58 10.18 -13.37 -36.38
C THR A 58 9.35 -14.22 -35.42
N ASN A 59 8.46 -13.53 -34.69
CA ASN A 59 7.29 -14.04 -33.98
C ASN A 59 7.53 -14.78 -32.64
N GLN A 60 7.62 -13.94 -31.61
CA GLN A 60 7.22 -14.21 -30.23
C GLN A 60 5.88 -14.97 -30.18
N PRO A 61 5.79 -16.13 -29.51
CA PRO A 61 4.51 -16.70 -29.12
C PRO A 61 3.96 -15.88 -27.97
N ALA A 62 2.92 -15.08 -28.25
CA ALA A 62 2.07 -14.56 -27.20
C ALA A 62 1.44 -15.75 -26.48
N LEU A 63 1.94 -16.05 -25.28
CA LEU A 63 1.21 -16.88 -24.32
C LEU A 63 -0.14 -16.21 -24.11
N SER A 64 -1.17 -16.86 -24.63
CA SER A 64 -2.56 -16.42 -24.53
C SER A 64 -2.98 -16.53 -23.08
N VAL A 65 -2.83 -15.44 -22.34
CA VAL A 65 -3.50 -15.23 -21.06
C VAL A 65 -4.96 -14.96 -21.38
N THR A 66 -5.83 -15.83 -20.88
CA THR A 66 -7.29 -15.67 -20.87
C THR A 66 -7.62 -14.20 -20.58
N SER A 67 -8.24 -13.53 -21.56
CA SER A 67 -8.56 -12.10 -21.56
C SER A 67 -8.96 -11.60 -20.17
N ALA A 68 -8.02 -11.01 -19.43
CA ALA A 68 -8.33 -10.19 -18.29
C ALA A 68 -9.27 -9.10 -18.81
N LYS A 69 -10.48 -9.02 -18.26
CA LYS A 69 -11.44 -7.96 -18.58
C LYS A 69 -10.70 -6.64 -18.40
N THR A 70 -10.39 -5.95 -19.50
CA THR A 70 -9.66 -4.70 -19.46
C THR A 70 -10.41 -3.74 -18.52
N LEU A 71 -9.73 -3.24 -17.50
CA LEU A 71 -10.31 -2.30 -16.56
C LEU A 71 -10.74 -1.06 -17.34
N ASP A 72 -12.02 -0.68 -17.24
CA ASP A 72 -12.50 0.55 -17.85
C ASP A 72 -12.03 1.74 -17.01
N LEU A 73 -11.01 2.43 -17.51
CA LEU A 73 -10.38 3.55 -16.82
C LEU A 73 -11.16 4.88 -16.97
N SER A 74 -12.23 4.92 -17.77
CA SER A 74 -12.94 6.17 -18.11
C SER A 74 -13.66 6.83 -16.91
N HIS A 75 -13.92 6.05 -15.85
CA HIS A 75 -14.64 6.50 -14.65
C HIS A 75 -13.82 6.32 -13.36
N VAL A 76 -12.49 6.31 -13.45
CA VAL A 76 -11.62 6.17 -12.28
C VAL A 76 -11.44 7.52 -11.60
N HIS A 77 -11.80 7.57 -10.31
CA HIS A 77 -11.61 8.75 -9.49
C HIS A 77 -10.16 8.93 -9.06
N ASP A 78 -9.60 10.12 -9.28
CA ASP A 78 -8.29 10.48 -8.73
C ASP A 78 -8.46 11.02 -7.31
N ILE A 79 -8.10 10.21 -6.32
CA ILE A 79 -8.21 10.52 -4.89
C ILE A 79 -7.46 11.80 -4.50
N ASN A 80 -6.45 12.19 -5.29
CA ASN A 80 -5.64 13.37 -5.02
C ASN A 80 -6.26 14.68 -5.53
N GLN A 81 -7.46 14.67 -6.08
CA GLN A 81 -8.16 15.89 -6.51
C GLN A 81 -9.09 16.47 -5.43
N ASP A 82 -9.20 15.82 -4.27
CA ASP A 82 -10.12 16.21 -3.21
C ASP A 82 -9.41 17.00 -2.09
N SER A 83 -10.09 18.01 -1.55
CA SER A 83 -9.56 18.87 -0.48
C SER A 83 -9.87 18.35 0.92
N ASP A 84 -11.11 17.90 1.17
CA ASP A 84 -11.60 17.59 2.52
C ASP A 84 -12.14 16.16 2.68
N LEU A 85 -12.10 15.38 1.59
CA LEU A 85 -12.54 13.99 1.55
C LEU A 85 -13.99 13.79 2.00
N SER A 86 -14.81 14.85 1.92
CA SER A 86 -16.22 14.81 2.32
C SER A 86 -17.03 13.78 1.52
N TYR A 87 -16.58 13.45 0.30
CA TYR A 87 -17.14 12.37 -0.54
C TYR A 87 -17.06 10.98 0.11
N LEU A 88 -16.15 10.74 1.06
CA LEU A 88 -16.01 9.43 1.71
C LEU A 88 -17.26 9.04 2.50
N THR A 89 -17.97 9.99 3.10
CA THR A 89 -19.19 9.68 3.88
C THR A 89 -20.34 9.16 3.01
N PRO A 90 -20.80 9.87 1.96
CA PRO A 90 -21.85 9.34 1.09
C PRO A 90 -21.38 8.09 0.33
N LEU A 91 -20.09 7.97 0.00
CA LEU A 91 -19.52 6.74 -0.56
C LEU A 91 -19.65 5.57 0.42
N PHE A 92 -19.26 5.74 1.68
CA PHE A 92 -19.41 4.70 2.72
C PHE A 92 -20.85 4.24 2.86
N ILE A 93 -21.79 5.18 2.97
CA ILE A 93 -23.22 4.87 3.09
C ILE A 93 -23.74 4.14 1.83
N ALA A 94 -23.23 4.46 0.64
CA ALA A 94 -23.63 3.81 -0.60
C ALA A 94 -23.06 2.39 -0.75
N GLN A 95 -21.89 2.11 -0.17
CA GLN A 95 -21.15 0.87 -0.35
C GLN A 95 -21.34 -0.13 0.80
N THR A 96 -21.75 0.34 1.99
CA THR A 96 -21.88 -0.53 3.16
C THR A 96 -23.06 -1.50 2.99
N PRO A 97 -22.89 -2.79 3.35
CA PRO A 97 -24.00 -3.74 3.35
C PRO A 97 -24.98 -3.49 4.51
N ARG A 98 -24.61 -2.65 5.48
CA ARG A 98 -25.43 -2.34 6.65
C ARG A 98 -26.65 -1.51 6.24
N GLN A 99 -27.82 -1.92 6.73
CA GLN A 99 -29.02 -1.10 6.61
C GLN A 99 -28.94 0.09 7.56
N MET A 100 -28.83 1.30 7.00
CA MET A 100 -28.78 2.55 7.77
C MET A 100 -30.13 3.25 7.75
N MET A 101 -30.56 3.74 8.92
CA MET A 101 -31.77 4.53 9.09
C MET A 101 -31.60 5.92 8.45
N GLU A 102 -32.71 6.58 8.09
CA GLU A 102 -32.67 7.91 7.44
C GLU A 102 -32.06 8.96 8.36
N GLU A 103 -32.40 8.92 9.64
CA GLU A 103 -31.85 9.81 10.66
C GLU A 103 -30.34 9.63 10.81
N GLU A 104 -29.85 8.39 10.71
CA GLU A 104 -28.41 8.10 10.77
C GLU A 104 -27.67 8.68 9.56
N LYS A 105 -28.22 8.51 8.36
CA LYS A 105 -27.65 9.09 7.13
C LYS A 105 -27.61 10.61 7.20
N LEU A 106 -28.69 11.21 7.72
CA LEU A 106 -28.79 12.66 7.92
C LEU A 106 -27.76 13.16 8.94
N SER A 107 -27.61 12.49 10.09
CA SER A 107 -26.62 12.86 11.11
C SER A 107 -25.18 12.75 10.59
N LEU A 108 -24.86 11.75 9.78
CA LEU A 108 -23.51 11.60 9.22
C LEU A 108 -23.18 12.66 8.15
N ILE A 109 -24.15 13.02 7.30
CA ILE A 109 -23.89 13.90 6.15
C ILE A 109 -24.15 15.37 6.47
N SER A 110 -25.17 15.68 7.28
CA SER A 110 -25.60 17.05 7.56
C SER A 110 -25.28 17.48 8.98
N THR A 111 -24.27 18.36 9.11
CA THR A 111 -23.94 19.03 10.36
C THR A 111 -25.10 19.88 10.92
N GLU A 112 -25.95 20.42 10.05
CA GLU A 112 -27.14 21.19 10.47
C GLU A 112 -28.16 20.28 11.16
N TYR A 113 -28.44 19.12 10.56
CA TYR A 113 -29.37 18.15 11.15
C TYR A 113 -28.82 17.56 12.45
N ASP A 114 -27.53 17.22 12.46
CA ASP A 114 -26.89 16.57 13.60
C ASP A 114 -26.91 17.46 14.84
N ASN A 115 -26.60 18.75 14.67
CA ASN A 115 -26.54 19.73 15.76
C ASN A 115 -27.91 20.28 16.20
N GLU A 116 -29.00 20.04 15.47
CA GLU A 116 -30.33 20.49 15.88
C GLU A 116 -30.85 19.64 17.05
N ALA A 117 -31.23 20.32 18.13
CA ALA A 117 -31.71 19.73 19.38
C ALA A 117 -33.24 19.79 19.50
N ASP A 118 -33.89 20.76 18.86
CA ASP A 118 -35.36 20.85 18.80
C ASP A 118 -35.92 19.77 17.88
N THR A 119 -36.64 18.82 18.46
CA THR A 119 -37.21 17.67 17.74
C THR A 119 -38.16 18.06 16.61
N PHE A 120 -38.92 19.16 16.75
CA PHE A 120 -39.84 19.62 15.70
C PHE A 120 -39.05 20.21 14.53
N LYS A 121 -38.06 21.06 14.82
CA LYS A 121 -37.17 21.59 13.77
C LYS A 121 -36.34 20.49 13.11
N LYS A 122 -35.88 19.51 13.87
CA LYS A 122 -35.15 18.35 13.34
C LYS A 122 -36.01 17.57 12.33
N ARG A 123 -37.30 17.40 12.63
CA ARG A 123 -38.26 16.79 11.69
C ARG A 123 -38.46 17.63 10.43
N GLU A 124 -38.57 18.96 10.55
CA GLU A 124 -38.68 19.87 9.39
C GLU A 124 -37.41 19.81 8.52
N LEU A 125 -36.23 19.84 9.15
CA LEU A 125 -34.94 19.68 8.48
C LEU A 125 -34.82 18.33 7.78
N ALA A 126 -35.27 17.23 8.39
CA ALA A 126 -35.27 15.93 7.74
C ALA A 126 -36.00 15.95 6.40
N VAL A 127 -37.22 16.51 6.37
CA VAL A 127 -38.03 16.64 5.14
C VAL A 127 -37.29 17.43 4.06
N GLN A 128 -36.58 18.49 4.45
CA GLN A 128 -35.85 19.35 3.52
C GLN A 128 -34.53 18.73 3.01
N LEU A 129 -33.78 18.06 3.89
CA LEU A 129 -32.41 17.63 3.64
C LEU A 129 -32.33 16.21 3.09
N LEU A 130 -33.24 15.31 3.49
CA LEU A 130 -33.20 13.90 3.10
C LEU A 130 -33.19 13.69 1.57
N PRO A 131 -33.93 14.46 0.75
CA PRO A 131 -33.83 14.32 -0.71
C PRO A 131 -32.43 14.64 -1.24
N LYS A 132 -31.78 15.68 -0.69
CA LYS A 132 -30.42 16.07 -1.09
C LYS A 132 -29.39 15.02 -0.67
N VAL A 133 -29.49 14.54 0.56
CA VAL A 133 -28.64 13.48 1.11
C VAL A 133 -28.78 12.19 0.30
N SER A 134 -30.01 11.79 -0.02
CA SER A 134 -30.29 10.61 -0.83
C SER A 134 -29.70 10.72 -2.24
N GLN A 135 -29.75 11.91 -2.84
CA GLN A 135 -29.15 12.16 -4.15
C GLN A 135 -27.61 12.10 -4.11
N GLN A 136 -26.99 12.62 -3.04
CA GLN A 136 -25.54 12.52 -2.85
C GLN A 136 -25.11 11.05 -2.73
N ILE A 137 -25.78 10.26 -1.89
CA ILE A 137 -25.50 8.82 -1.73
C ILE A 137 -25.68 8.08 -3.07
N LYS A 138 -26.73 8.40 -3.81
CA LYS A 138 -27.04 7.77 -5.11
C LYS A 138 -25.93 7.93 -6.13
N THR A 139 -25.16 9.03 -6.06
CA THR A 139 -24.01 9.29 -6.96
C THR A 139 -22.92 8.23 -6.82
N TYR A 140 -22.85 7.54 -5.68
CA TYR A 140 -21.84 6.53 -5.38
C TYR A 140 -22.38 5.10 -5.40
N GLN A 141 -23.59 4.88 -5.93
CA GLN A 141 -24.12 3.53 -6.12
C GLN A 141 -23.36 2.78 -7.23
N GLY A 142 -23.20 1.47 -7.04
CA GLY A 142 -22.49 0.62 -7.99
C GLY A 142 -20.98 0.55 -7.71
N THR A 143 -20.22 0.09 -8.69
CA THR A 143 -18.76 -0.06 -8.53
C THR A 143 -18.09 1.31 -8.51
N TYR A 144 -17.34 1.60 -7.44
CA TYR A 144 -16.51 2.79 -7.35
C TYR A 144 -15.03 2.42 -7.56
N LEU A 145 -14.39 3.05 -8.54
CA LEU A 145 -12.98 2.84 -8.85
C LEU A 145 -12.19 4.10 -8.51
N ALA A 146 -11.02 3.90 -7.94
CA ALA A 146 -10.10 4.98 -7.62
C ALA A 146 -8.68 4.64 -8.08
N LYS A 147 -7.89 5.69 -8.33
CA LYS A 147 -6.46 5.58 -8.55
C LYS A 147 -5.66 6.30 -7.48
N VAL A 148 -4.49 5.75 -7.17
CA VAL A 148 -3.54 6.25 -6.19
C VAL A 148 -2.13 6.18 -6.78
N PRO A 149 -1.36 7.27 -6.74
CA PRO A 149 0.00 7.27 -7.26
C PRO A 149 0.92 6.40 -6.41
N ILE A 150 1.71 5.58 -7.08
CA ILE A 150 2.83 4.83 -6.51
C ILE A 150 4.07 5.72 -6.63
N ILE A 151 4.77 5.95 -5.51
CA ILE A 151 6.01 6.74 -5.45
C ILE A 151 7.00 6.05 -4.53
N ASN A 152 8.03 5.44 -5.14
CA ASN A 152 9.09 4.68 -4.46
C ASN A 152 10.39 5.49 -4.46
N ASP A 153 10.29 6.76 -4.07
CA ASP A 153 11.42 7.68 -3.87
C ASP A 153 10.98 8.78 -2.90
N GLN A 154 11.67 8.93 -1.78
CA GLN A 154 11.25 9.84 -0.71
C GLN A 154 11.22 11.29 -1.19
N LYS A 155 12.25 11.71 -1.96
CA LYS A 155 12.36 13.08 -2.44
C LYS A 155 11.19 13.44 -3.37
N THR A 156 10.85 12.54 -4.28
CA THR A 156 9.71 12.69 -5.19
C THR A 156 8.39 12.68 -4.41
N ALA A 157 8.26 11.84 -3.38
CA ALA A 157 7.10 11.83 -2.50
C ALA A 157 6.93 13.18 -1.80
N ASP A 158 7.99 13.70 -1.16
CA ASP A 158 7.96 15.00 -0.47
C ASP A 158 7.56 16.15 -1.42
N GLN A 159 8.10 16.17 -2.64
CA GLN A 159 7.73 17.15 -3.67
C GLN A 159 6.26 17.03 -4.09
N PHE A 160 5.76 15.81 -4.26
CA PHE A 160 4.35 15.56 -4.57
C PHE A 160 3.44 16.09 -3.45
N LEU A 161 3.78 15.82 -2.19
CA LEU A 161 3.01 16.31 -1.05
C LEU A 161 2.98 17.83 -0.99
N GLN A 162 4.14 18.47 -1.18
CA GLN A 162 4.23 19.93 -1.20
C GLN A 162 3.32 20.53 -2.28
N GLN A 163 3.40 20.02 -3.51
CA GLN A 163 2.57 20.50 -4.63
C GLN A 163 1.07 20.34 -4.36
N GLN A 164 0.67 19.25 -3.71
CA GLN A 164 -0.74 18.99 -3.37
C GLN A 164 -1.20 19.89 -2.20
N ASN A 165 -0.34 20.10 -1.21
CA ASN A 165 -0.62 21.01 -0.10
C ASN A 165 -0.76 22.47 -0.58
N ASP A 166 0.08 22.91 -1.54
CA ASP A 166 0.00 24.24 -2.14
C ASP A 166 -1.35 24.48 -2.86
N LYS A 167 -1.99 23.40 -3.34
CA LYS A 167 -3.33 23.42 -3.94
C LYS A 167 -4.47 23.24 -2.93
N ASN A 168 -4.14 23.15 -1.63
CA ASN A 168 -5.07 22.81 -0.56
C ASN A 168 -5.80 21.47 -0.75
N LEU A 169 -5.14 20.51 -1.40
CA LEU A 169 -5.64 19.14 -1.57
C LEU A 169 -5.22 18.25 -0.39
N SER A 170 -5.84 17.09 -0.28
CA SER A 170 -5.49 16.04 0.69
C SER A 170 -4.75 14.91 -0.03
N PRO A 171 -3.41 15.01 -0.16
CA PRO A 171 -2.64 14.01 -0.90
C PRO A 171 -2.65 12.64 -0.25
N LEU A 172 -2.54 11.63 -1.10
CA LEU A 172 -2.27 10.23 -0.80
C LEU A 172 -1.39 9.64 -1.91
N SER A 173 -0.26 9.09 -1.52
CA SER A 173 0.58 8.23 -2.36
C SER A 173 0.96 6.97 -1.60
N VAL A 174 1.39 5.94 -2.32
CA VAL A 174 1.80 4.67 -1.76
C VAL A 174 3.23 4.31 -2.17
N ASN A 175 4.00 3.69 -1.28
CA ASN A 175 5.35 3.21 -1.57
C ASN A 175 5.35 1.68 -1.56
N VAL A 176 5.13 1.07 -2.72
CA VAL A 176 4.93 -0.37 -2.92
C VAL A 176 5.49 -0.81 -4.27
N PHE A 177 5.75 -2.11 -4.45
CA PHE A 177 6.33 -2.66 -5.69
C PHE A 177 7.74 -2.13 -6.00
N GLY A 178 8.50 -1.78 -4.96
CA GLY A 178 9.91 -1.41 -5.09
C GLY A 178 10.79 -2.62 -5.39
N ILE A 179 11.86 -2.40 -6.15
CA ILE A 179 12.95 -3.38 -6.27
C ILE A 179 13.66 -3.46 -4.92
N ASP A 180 13.96 -4.67 -4.45
CA ASP A 180 14.73 -4.89 -3.23
C ASP A 180 16.18 -4.45 -3.47
N THR A 181 16.51 -3.25 -2.98
CA THR A 181 17.83 -2.65 -3.19
C THR A 181 18.95 -3.39 -2.46
N THR A 182 18.61 -4.29 -1.53
CA THR A 182 19.59 -5.13 -0.81
C THR A 182 20.05 -6.34 -1.60
N ARG A 183 19.32 -6.72 -2.66
CA ARG A 183 19.64 -7.88 -3.50
C ARG A 183 20.11 -7.42 -4.89
N PRO A 184 21.27 -7.91 -5.35
CA PRO A 184 21.72 -7.65 -6.71
C PRO A 184 20.89 -8.42 -7.74
N TYR A 185 21.09 -8.11 -9.02
CA TYR A 185 20.57 -8.89 -10.13
C TYR A 185 20.93 -10.38 -10.04
N ASP A 186 19.96 -11.27 -10.23
CA ASP A 186 20.17 -12.71 -10.32
C ASP A 186 20.35 -13.13 -11.79
N PHE A 187 21.57 -13.53 -12.15
CA PHE A 187 21.91 -14.00 -13.49
C PHE A 187 21.25 -15.32 -13.88
N THR A 188 20.83 -16.14 -12.91
CA THR A 188 20.21 -17.45 -13.16
C THR A 188 18.76 -17.28 -13.58
N THR A 189 18.00 -16.49 -12.82
CA THR A 189 16.58 -16.21 -13.10
C THR A 189 16.39 -15.02 -14.03
N LYS A 190 17.45 -14.21 -14.22
CA LYS A 190 17.44 -12.93 -14.94
C LYS A 190 16.49 -11.91 -14.34
N THR A 191 16.44 -11.85 -13.02
CA THR A 191 15.49 -11.00 -12.30
C THR A 191 16.14 -10.08 -11.28
N PHE A 192 15.41 -9.02 -10.96
CA PHE A 192 15.55 -8.32 -9.68
C PHE A 192 14.43 -8.74 -8.73
N ALA A 193 14.78 -9.06 -7.49
CA ALA A 193 13.78 -9.31 -6.45
C ALA A 193 12.99 -8.02 -6.15
N MET A 194 11.70 -8.15 -5.85
CA MET A 194 10.83 -7.02 -5.53
C MET A 194 10.03 -7.27 -4.26
N SER A 195 9.63 -6.19 -3.59
CA SER A 195 8.61 -6.26 -2.54
C SER A 195 7.24 -5.93 -3.13
N CYS A 196 6.32 -6.90 -3.11
CA CYS A 196 4.88 -6.63 -3.32
C CYS A 196 4.09 -6.69 -2.01
N GLU A 197 4.77 -6.63 -0.86
CA GLU A 197 4.10 -6.76 0.41
C GLU A 197 3.20 -5.52 0.62
N MET A 198 1.88 -5.74 0.62
CA MET A 198 0.85 -4.72 0.82
C MET A 198 0.72 -4.29 2.29
N ASP A 199 1.55 -4.82 3.18
CA ASP A 199 1.60 -4.47 4.60
C ASP A 199 2.42 -3.18 4.87
N LYS A 200 3.24 -2.76 3.90
CA LYS A 200 4.09 -1.56 3.94
C LYS A 200 3.50 -0.36 3.19
N PHE A 201 2.17 -0.27 3.07
CA PHE A 201 1.52 0.95 2.58
C PHE A 201 1.83 2.14 3.51
N LEU A 202 2.95 2.82 3.25
CA LEU A 202 3.28 4.10 3.85
C LEU A 202 2.56 5.18 3.05
N SER A 203 1.41 5.61 3.56
CA SER A 203 0.72 6.78 3.03
C SER A 203 1.33 8.06 3.57
N HIS A 204 1.59 9.00 2.68
CA HIS A 204 2.24 10.27 3.02
C HIS A 204 1.24 11.42 3.18
N GLY A 205 0.05 11.19 3.75
CA GLY A 205 -1.02 12.21 3.74
C GLY A 205 -0.78 13.47 4.60
N LYS A 206 -1.55 14.54 4.34
CA LYS A 206 -1.54 15.85 5.05
C LYS A 206 -1.79 15.76 6.57
N TYR A 207 -2.29 14.62 7.05
CA TYR A 207 -2.45 14.29 8.47
C TYR A 207 -1.45 13.24 8.98
N GLY A 208 -0.33 13.04 8.28
CA GLY A 208 0.68 12.03 8.58
C GLY A 208 1.72 12.48 9.63
N GLY A 209 1.43 12.24 10.90
CA GLY A 209 2.41 11.64 11.82
C GLY A 209 2.04 10.17 11.98
N LEU A 210 3.03 9.26 11.99
CA LEU A 210 2.95 7.80 12.23
C LEU A 210 1.51 7.20 12.21
N GLY A 211 0.88 7.08 11.04
CA GLY A 211 -0.41 6.42 10.89
C GLY A 211 -1.06 6.65 9.51
N PRO A 212 -1.63 5.62 8.85
CA PRO A 212 -2.09 5.70 7.47
C PRO A 212 -3.55 6.17 7.33
N PHE A 213 -3.95 7.25 8.01
CA PHE A 213 -5.36 7.64 8.06
C PHE A 213 -5.74 8.55 6.87
N PHE A 214 -6.28 7.95 5.81
CA PHE A 214 -6.97 8.67 4.74
C PHE A 214 -8.46 8.73 5.06
N GLY A 215 -8.90 9.81 5.71
CA GLY A 215 -10.27 9.91 6.20
C GLY A 215 -10.74 11.35 6.36
N ASN A 216 -12.04 11.51 6.61
CA ASN A 216 -12.67 12.82 6.69
C ASN A 216 -13.03 13.22 8.14
N LYS A 217 -13.69 14.38 8.28
CA LYS A 217 -14.07 14.95 9.59
C LYS A 217 -15.06 14.08 10.37
N GLN A 218 -15.83 13.22 9.69
CA GLN A 218 -16.74 12.26 10.28
C GLN A 218 -16.05 10.96 10.72
N SER A 219 -14.70 10.92 10.68
CA SER A 219 -13.90 9.73 10.98
C SER A 219 -14.19 8.54 10.06
N ILE A 220 -14.77 8.78 8.88
CA ILE A 220 -14.86 7.77 7.84
C ILE A 220 -13.49 7.65 7.20
N GLN A 221 -12.93 6.45 7.23
CA GLN A 221 -11.57 6.17 6.77
C GLN A 221 -11.59 5.18 5.61
N LEU A 222 -10.69 5.40 4.66
CA LEU A 222 -10.32 4.45 3.63
C LEU A 222 -9.10 3.66 4.08
N ASP A 223 -9.30 2.37 4.30
CA ASP A 223 -8.26 1.43 4.66
C ASP A 223 -7.77 0.70 3.40
N PHE A 224 -6.48 0.84 3.11
CA PHE A 224 -5.81 0.01 2.12
C PHE A 224 -5.52 -1.31 2.80
N LEU A 225 -6.17 -2.38 2.32
CA LEU A 225 -6.12 -3.68 2.95
C LEU A 225 -4.65 -4.12 3.15
N ARG A 226 -4.25 -4.29 4.42
CA ARG A 226 -2.90 -4.70 4.84
C ARG A 226 -2.86 -6.20 5.07
N HIS A 227 -1.79 -6.84 4.63
CA HIS A 227 -1.50 -8.22 5.00
C HIS A 227 -0.79 -8.26 6.36
N ILE A 228 -1.53 -8.35 7.47
CA ILE A 228 -0.89 -8.63 8.77
C ILE A 228 -0.98 -10.14 9.01
N ASN A 229 0.17 -10.78 9.29
CA ASN A 229 0.27 -12.19 9.70
C ASN A 229 -0.43 -12.52 11.03
N ASP A 230 -1.21 -11.58 11.57
CA ASP A 230 -1.95 -11.75 12.81
C ASP A 230 -3.45 -11.89 12.49
N SER A 231 -4.04 -12.91 13.10
CA SER A 231 -5.27 -13.63 12.75
C SER A 231 -6.59 -12.83 12.69
N THR A 232 -6.55 -11.50 12.61
CA THR A 232 -7.73 -10.62 12.67
C THR A 232 -7.82 -9.58 11.56
N GLN A 233 -6.97 -9.62 10.52
CA GLN A 233 -7.03 -8.66 9.42
C GLN A 233 -7.14 -9.30 8.04
N TYR A 234 -7.88 -8.61 7.16
CA TYR A 234 -8.22 -9.03 5.80
C TYR A 234 -6.96 -9.21 4.94
N ILE A 235 -6.66 -10.47 4.61
CA ILE A 235 -5.56 -10.86 3.72
C ILE A 235 -5.94 -10.46 2.28
N VAL A 236 -5.23 -9.49 1.71
CA VAL A 236 -5.23 -9.29 0.25
C VAL A 236 -4.45 -10.44 -0.36
N ALA A 237 -5.04 -11.13 -1.34
CA ALA A 237 -4.29 -12.10 -2.13
C ALA A 237 -3.07 -11.40 -2.78
N PRO A 238 -1.92 -12.07 -2.90
CA PRO A 238 -0.82 -11.53 -3.69
C PRO A 238 -1.27 -11.28 -5.14
N PRO A 239 -0.60 -10.38 -5.88
CA PRO A 239 -0.87 -10.21 -7.30
C PRO A 239 -0.64 -11.53 -8.05
N GLN A 240 -1.30 -11.69 -9.19
CA GLN A 240 -1.20 -12.88 -10.05
C GLN A 240 0.24 -13.08 -10.57
N GLU A 241 0.96 -11.99 -10.82
CA GLU A 241 2.35 -11.97 -11.22
C GLU A 241 3.31 -12.18 -10.04
N LYS A 242 4.43 -12.86 -10.31
CA LYS A 242 5.53 -12.96 -9.35
C LYS A 242 6.09 -11.60 -8.96
N CYS A 243 6.55 -11.47 -7.73
CA CYS A 243 7.23 -10.29 -7.18
C CYS A 243 8.71 -10.20 -7.56
N GLU A 244 8.96 -10.30 -8.86
CA GLU A 244 10.28 -10.29 -9.47
C GLU A 244 10.21 -9.47 -10.76
N LEU A 245 11.20 -8.62 -11.04
CA LEU A 245 11.30 -7.90 -12.29
C LEU A 245 12.20 -8.69 -13.24
N LEU A 246 11.63 -9.36 -14.23
CA LEU A 246 12.38 -10.02 -15.29
C LEU A 246 13.01 -8.98 -16.22
N VAL A 247 14.33 -9.08 -16.42
CA VAL A 247 15.11 -8.17 -17.27
C VAL A 247 16.10 -9.00 -18.10
N ASP A 248 15.63 -9.56 -19.21
CA ASP A 248 16.47 -10.41 -20.07
C ASP A 248 17.63 -9.67 -20.75
N ASP A 249 17.48 -8.37 -20.96
CA ASP A 249 18.52 -7.53 -21.56
C ASP A 249 19.56 -7.12 -20.51
N GLU A 250 20.76 -7.69 -20.60
CA GLU A 250 21.87 -7.38 -19.71
C GLU A 250 22.27 -5.89 -19.72
N ALA A 251 22.06 -5.17 -20.82
CA ALA A 251 22.36 -3.74 -20.86
C ALA A 251 21.38 -2.97 -19.96
N VAL A 252 20.09 -3.34 -19.96
CA VAL A 252 19.08 -2.78 -19.05
C VAL A 252 19.36 -3.22 -17.62
N ALA A 253 19.68 -4.49 -17.38
CA ALA A 253 20.03 -4.99 -16.05
C ALA A 253 21.23 -4.24 -15.45
N LYS A 254 22.27 -3.96 -16.25
CA LYS A 254 23.42 -3.14 -15.83
C LYS A 254 23.03 -1.72 -15.42
N LYS A 255 22.09 -1.09 -16.13
CA LYS A 255 21.60 0.26 -15.77
C LYS A 255 20.83 0.23 -14.44
N ILE A 256 19.96 -0.75 -14.25
CA ILE A 256 19.20 -0.91 -12.99
C ILE A 256 20.16 -1.20 -11.83
N GLU A 257 21.15 -2.06 -12.03
CA GLU A 257 22.16 -2.38 -11.02
C GLU A 257 23.03 -1.16 -10.66
N ALA A 258 23.41 -0.34 -11.65
CA ALA A 258 24.12 0.91 -11.42
C ALA A 258 23.27 1.91 -10.59
N ALA A 259 21.99 2.07 -10.94
CA ALA A 259 21.08 2.91 -10.18
C ALA A 259 20.88 2.39 -8.74
N ARG A 260 20.79 1.07 -8.55
CA ARG A 260 20.71 0.40 -7.24
C ARG A 260 21.94 0.71 -6.38
N ILE A 261 23.15 0.50 -6.92
CA ILE A 261 24.42 0.74 -6.21
C ILE A 261 24.58 2.22 -5.84
N ASN A 262 24.17 3.12 -6.73
CA ASN A 262 24.25 4.57 -6.51
C ASN A 262 23.11 5.13 -5.65
N ASN A 263 22.19 4.28 -5.17
CA ASN A 263 21.00 4.67 -4.41
C ASN A 263 20.15 5.74 -5.14
N THR A 264 20.03 5.59 -6.46
CA THR A 264 19.23 6.44 -7.36
C THR A 264 18.11 5.66 -8.03
N LEU A 265 17.94 4.37 -7.70
CA LEU A 265 16.81 3.58 -8.20
C LEU A 265 15.52 4.00 -7.49
N GLY A 266 14.56 4.51 -8.27
CA GLY A 266 13.22 4.84 -7.80
C GLY A 266 12.14 4.14 -8.60
N GLY A 267 10.89 4.37 -8.21
CA GLY A 267 9.72 3.87 -8.92
C GLY A 267 8.58 4.87 -8.90
N ARG A 268 7.81 4.92 -9.97
CA ARG A 268 6.57 5.70 -10.04
C ARG A 268 5.50 4.94 -10.79
N GLY A 269 4.24 5.16 -10.44
CA GLY A 269 3.15 4.41 -11.06
C GLY A 269 1.77 4.83 -10.60
N GLU A 270 0.79 4.02 -10.98
CA GLU A 270 -0.61 4.17 -10.60
C GLU A 270 -1.11 2.82 -10.07
N LEU A 271 -1.72 2.85 -8.89
CA LEU A 271 -2.46 1.73 -8.30
C LEU A 271 -3.96 2.01 -8.48
N TYR A 272 -4.65 1.10 -9.16
CA TYR A 272 -6.08 1.11 -9.33
C TYR A 272 -6.74 0.19 -8.32
N VAL A 273 -7.73 0.73 -7.60
CA VAL A 273 -8.45 0.03 -6.55
C VAL A 273 -9.96 0.11 -6.78
N GLN A 274 -10.66 -0.96 -6.42
CA GLN A 274 -12.10 -0.90 -6.17
C GLN A 274 -12.32 -0.50 -4.72
N ILE A 275 -13.17 0.51 -4.50
CA ILE A 275 -13.60 0.89 -3.16
C ILE A 275 -14.87 0.13 -2.82
N THR A 276 -14.85 -0.59 -1.70
CA THR A 276 -16.00 -1.23 -1.08
C THR A 276 -16.13 -0.75 0.36
N ALA A 277 -17.14 -1.19 1.10
CA ALA A 277 -17.23 -0.96 2.54
C ALA A 277 -17.56 -2.26 3.29
N ASP A 278 -17.08 -2.35 4.52
CA ASP A 278 -17.61 -3.27 5.52
C ASP A 278 -18.60 -2.53 6.45
N GLU A 279 -18.86 -3.08 7.64
CA GLU A 279 -19.79 -2.48 8.59
C GLU A 279 -19.36 -1.09 9.09
N ASN A 280 -18.06 -0.78 9.11
CA ASN A 280 -17.54 0.42 9.77
C ASN A 280 -16.53 1.22 8.93
N GLN A 281 -16.01 0.68 7.83
CA GLN A 281 -14.90 1.28 7.10
C GLN A 281 -15.01 1.10 5.58
N LEU A 282 -14.45 2.06 4.83
CA LEU A 282 -14.19 1.89 3.41
C LEU A 282 -12.92 1.07 3.23
N LYS A 283 -12.91 0.18 2.24
CA LYS A 283 -11.81 -0.71 1.90
C LYS A 283 -11.37 -0.47 0.46
N ALA A 284 -10.08 -0.27 0.26
CA ALA A 284 -9.47 -0.26 -1.07
C ALA A 284 -8.95 -1.66 -1.42
N LYS A 285 -9.60 -2.33 -2.37
CA LYS A 285 -9.15 -3.60 -2.93
C LYS A 285 -8.35 -3.34 -4.21
N PRO A 286 -7.08 -3.77 -4.30
CA PRO A 286 -6.31 -3.59 -5.52
C PRO A 286 -6.89 -4.40 -6.68
N LEU A 287 -6.81 -3.83 -7.88
CA LEU A 287 -7.24 -4.45 -9.14
C LEU A 287 -6.09 -4.53 -10.14
N GLN A 288 -5.34 -3.44 -10.27
CA GLN A 288 -4.21 -3.33 -11.17
C GLN A 288 -3.20 -2.31 -10.65
N ALA A 289 -1.92 -2.55 -10.86
CA ALA A 289 -0.87 -1.56 -10.62
C ALA A 289 0.08 -1.54 -11.81
N THR A 290 0.49 -0.36 -12.28
CA THR A 290 1.55 -0.23 -13.28
C THR A 290 2.65 0.64 -12.71
N VAL A 291 3.88 0.10 -12.67
CA VAL A 291 5.04 0.73 -12.05
C VAL A 291 6.18 0.82 -13.05
N SER A 292 6.69 2.03 -13.23
CA SER A 292 7.91 2.33 -13.98
C SER A 292 9.06 2.49 -13.00
N TYR A 293 10.13 1.74 -13.23
CA TYR A 293 11.40 1.85 -12.50
C TYR A 293 12.30 2.83 -13.22
N LEU A 294 12.90 3.75 -12.49
CA LEU A 294 13.72 4.81 -13.06
C LEU A 294 14.99 5.06 -12.26
N ASP A 295 15.97 5.63 -12.91
CA ASP A 295 17.07 6.34 -12.25
C ASP A 295 16.57 7.76 -11.91
N THR A 296 16.49 8.10 -10.62
CA THR A 296 15.98 9.38 -10.12
C THR A 296 16.93 10.54 -10.37
N GLN A 297 18.20 10.28 -10.69
CA GLN A 297 19.16 11.31 -11.06
C GLN A 297 18.97 11.75 -12.52
N THR A 298 18.77 10.80 -13.43
CA THR A 298 18.63 11.06 -14.87
C THR A 298 17.17 11.15 -15.33
N ASN A 299 16.23 10.68 -14.50
CA ASN A 299 14.81 10.48 -14.82
C ASN A 299 14.59 9.51 -16.00
N GLU A 300 15.59 8.68 -16.34
CA GLU A 300 15.48 7.64 -17.36
C GLU A 300 14.60 6.49 -16.83
N THR A 301 13.57 6.12 -17.60
CA THR A 301 12.77 4.92 -17.29
C THR A 301 13.54 3.69 -17.77
N LEU A 302 13.85 2.80 -16.82
CA LEU A 302 14.68 1.62 -17.03
C LEU A 302 13.83 0.38 -17.34
N ALA A 303 12.68 0.25 -16.69
CA ALA A 303 11.77 -0.87 -16.88
C ALA A 303 10.35 -0.49 -16.47
N THR A 304 9.36 -1.29 -16.88
CA THR A 304 7.97 -1.14 -16.44
C THR A 304 7.36 -2.51 -16.20
N LYS A 305 6.57 -2.63 -15.15
CA LYS A 305 5.83 -3.84 -14.81
C LYS A 305 4.39 -3.51 -14.45
N THR A 306 3.48 -4.39 -14.84
CA THR A 306 2.06 -4.33 -14.44
C THR A 306 1.73 -5.55 -13.59
N PHE A 307 0.88 -5.34 -12.58
CA PHE A 307 0.36 -6.33 -11.65
C PHE A 307 -1.16 -6.35 -11.73
N HIS A 308 -1.77 -7.53 -11.55
CA HIS A 308 -3.22 -7.73 -11.52
C HIS A 308 -3.65 -8.57 -10.31
N TRP A 309 -4.91 -8.40 -9.89
CA TRP A 309 -5.56 -9.18 -8.83
C TRP A 309 -6.82 -9.87 -9.34
#